data_AF-A0A6N9PSL5-F1
#
_entry.id   AF-A0A6N9PSL5-F1
#
_cell.length_a   1.000
_cell.length_b   1.000
_cell.length_c   1.000
_cell.angle_alpha   90.00
_cell.angle_beta   90.00
_cell.angle_gamma   90.00
#
_symmetry.space_group_name_H-M   'P 1'
#
loop_
_entity.id
_entity.type
_entity.pdbx_description
1 polymer ?
#
loop_
_entity_poly.entity_id
_entity_poly.type
_entity_poly.pdbx_seq_one_letter_code
_entity_poly.pdbx_strand_id
1 'polypeptide(L)' 'MIAGQSCGLYNDPKPLPEDPVPAMAYVPYQQWQANLHSAERALDAGTLFPVLDKPFTGGRGEPR' A
#
# COMPACT_ATOMS: atom_id res chain seq x y z
N MET A 1 29.83 4.32 12.09
CA MET A 1 28.55 4.69 12.74
C MET A 1 27.74 5.46 11.71
N ILE A 2 26.70 4.86 11.14
CA ILE A 2 25.82 5.55 10.17
C ILE A 2 24.59 5.98 10.95
N ALA A 3 24.47 7.28 11.21
CA ALA A 3 23.24 7.85 11.76
C ALA A 3 22.17 7.77 10.67
N GLY A 4 21.09 7.04 10.93
CA GLY A 4 19.93 7.02 10.04
C GLY A 4 19.37 8.43 9.91
N GLN A 5 19.36 8.96 8.70
CA GLN A 5 18.73 10.24 8.40
C GLN A 5 17.21 10.04 8.53
N SER A 6 16.65 10.47 9.66
CA SER A 6 15.19 10.57 9.80
C SER A 6 14.72 11.64 8.82
N CYS A 7 13.93 11.26 7.83
CA CYS A 7 13.28 12.18 6.92
C CYS A 7 12.45 13.20 7.71
N GLY A 8 12.94 14.44 7.83
CA GLY A 8 12.12 15.66 7.93
C GLY A 8 10.94 15.72 8.90
N LEU A 9 11.02 15.09 10.09
CA LEU A 9 9.99 15.08 11.16
C LEU A 9 9.42 16.46 11.62
N TYR A 10 9.89 17.58 11.05
CA TYR A 10 9.42 18.93 11.39
C TYR A 10 8.62 19.60 10.28
N ASN A 11 8.49 18.96 9.12
CA ASN A 11 7.58 19.36 8.05
C ASN A 11 6.66 18.18 7.74
N ASP A 12 6.03 17.61 8.77
CA ASP A 12 5.02 16.58 8.56
C ASP A 12 3.89 17.20 7.73
N PRO A 13 3.67 16.77 6.47
CA PRO A 13 2.47 17.14 5.78
C PRO A 13 1.30 16.68 6.64
N LYS A 14 0.34 17.57 6.86
CA LYS A 14 -0.89 17.25 7.60
C LYS A 14 -1.43 15.92 7.03
N PRO A 15 -1.71 14.89 7.87
CA PRO A 15 -2.06 13.55 7.38
C PRO A 15 -3.22 13.53 6.39
N LEU A 16 -4.07 14.56 6.47
CA LEU A 16 -5.21 14.81 5.61
C LEU A 16 -5.23 16.29 5.19
N PRO A 17 -5.81 16.62 4.02
CA PRO A 17 -6.08 18.02 3.63
C PRO A 17 -7.05 18.68 4.63
N GLU A 18 -7.15 20.02 4.60
CA GLU A 18 -8.03 20.79 5.50
C GLU A 18 -9.50 20.34 5.40
N ASP A 19 -9.96 19.93 4.21
CA ASP A 19 -11.31 19.43 3.94
C ASP A 19 -11.26 17.99 3.40
N PRO A 20 -11.14 16.96 4.26
CA PRO A 20 -11.12 15.58 3.81
C PRO A 20 -12.52 15.14 3.36
N VAL A 21 -12.63 14.70 2.10
CA VAL A 21 -13.86 14.10 1.59
C VAL A 21 -13.94 12.65 2.08
N PRO A 22 -15.06 12.19 2.67
CA PRO A 22 -15.25 10.78 3.02
C PRO A 22 -15.11 9.89 1.78
N ALA A 23 -14.07 9.07 1.76
CA ALA A 23 -13.87 8.05 0.74
C ALA A 23 -14.27 6.69 1.29
N MET A 24 -15.06 5.93 0.52
CA MET A 24 -15.37 4.54 0.84
C MET A 24 -14.23 3.65 0.35
N ALA A 25 -13.21 3.47 1.19
CA ALA A 25 -12.20 2.44 0.95
C ALA A 25 -12.71 1.11 1.53
N TYR A 26 -13.09 0.18 0.66
CA TYR A 26 -13.33 -1.19 1.12
C TYR A 26 -11.99 -1.84 1.45
N VAL A 27 -11.71 -1.99 2.74
CA VAL A 27 -10.56 -2.76 3.23
C VAL A 27 -11.06 -4.16 3.59
N PRO A 28 -10.80 -5.18 2.76
CA PRO A 28 -11.20 -6.55 3.09
C PRO A 28 -10.46 -7.04 4.34
N TYR A 29 -11.13 -7.86 5.15
CA TYR A 29 -10.52 -8.52 6.30
C TYR A 29 -9.38 -9.44 5.84
N GLN A 30 -8.18 -9.24 6.40
CA GLN A 30 -6.95 -9.94 6.01
C GLN A 30 -6.65 -11.06 7.01
N GLN A 31 -7.15 -12.25 6.74
CA GLN A 31 -6.78 -13.44 7.52
C GLN A 31 -5.34 -13.86 7.21
N TRP A 32 -4.59 -14.25 8.24
CA TRP A 32 -3.27 -14.85 8.09
C TRP A 32 -3.41 -16.22 7.45
N GLN A 33 -2.80 -16.42 6.27
CA GLN A 33 -2.88 -17.67 5.50
C GLN A 33 -1.47 -18.25 5.36
N ALA A 34 -1.37 -19.56 5.15
CA ALA A 34 -0.07 -20.20 4.89
C ALA A 34 0.60 -19.70 3.58
N ASN A 35 -0.18 -19.10 2.67
CA ASN A 35 0.21 -18.83 1.29
C ASN A 35 0.53 -17.34 1.07
N LEU A 36 1.28 -16.71 1.97
CA LEU A 36 1.70 -15.31 1.79
C LEU A 36 2.75 -15.21 0.67
N HIS A 37 2.83 -14.04 0.04
CA HIS A 37 3.95 -13.75 -0.86
C HIS A 37 5.28 -13.75 -0.10
N SER A 38 6.38 -14.07 -0.79
CA SER A 38 7.71 -13.78 -0.28
C SER A 38 7.88 -12.27 -0.10
N ALA A 39 8.88 -11.87 0.70
CA ALA A 39 9.13 -10.46 0.96
C ALA A 39 9.42 -9.68 -0.34
N GLU A 40 10.18 -10.26 -1.28
CA GLU A 40 10.48 -9.60 -2.56
C GLU A 40 9.21 -9.42 -3.38
N ARG A 41 8.40 -10.48 -3.53
CA ARG A 41 7.16 -10.41 -4.31
C ARG A 41 6.14 -9.45 -3.70
N ALA A 42 6.04 -9.41 -2.37
CA ALA A 42 5.11 -8.52 -1.67
C ALA A 42 5.46 -7.04 -1.87
N LEU A 43 6.76 -6.73 -1.92
CA LEU A 43 7.24 -5.38 -2.22
C LEU A 43 6.83 -4.96 -3.63
N ASP A 44 6.97 -5.85 -4.62
CA ASP A 44 6.58 -5.59 -6.01
C ASP A 44 5.05 -5.48 -6.19
N ALA A 45 4.28 -6.34 -5.51
CA ALA A 45 2.82 -6.38 -5.60
C ALA A 45 2.13 -5.27 -4.79
N GLY A 46 2.83 -4.66 -3.83
CA GLY A 46 2.26 -3.71 -2.86
C GLY A 46 1.36 -4.37 -1.81
N THR A 47 1.42 -5.69 -1.67
CA THR A 47 0.63 -6.45 -0.69
C THR A 47 1.28 -7.80 -0.37
N LEU A 48 1.20 -8.22 0.90
CA LEU A 48 1.65 -9.56 1.33
C LEU A 48 0.62 -10.65 1.01
N PHE A 49 -0.64 -10.25 0.82
CA PHE A 49 -1.78 -11.16 0.71
C PHE A 49 -2.17 -11.35 -0.75
N PRO A 50 -2.08 -12.58 -1.31
CA PRO A 50 -2.43 -12.82 -2.72
C PRO A 50 -3.88 -12.47 -3.08
N VAL A 51 -4.79 -12.55 -2.11
CA VAL A 51 -6.20 -12.15 -2.31
C VAL A 51 -6.36 -10.67 -2.69
N LEU A 52 -5.36 -9.85 -2.36
CA LEU A 52 -5.31 -8.43 -2.67
C LEU A 52 -4.48 -8.11 -3.92
N ASP A 53 -3.67 -9.05 -4.42
CA ASP A 53 -2.89 -8.93 -5.65
C ASP A 53 -3.81 -9.10 -6.87
N LYS A 54 -4.66 -8.11 -7.09
CA LYS A 54 -5.65 -8.09 -8.18
C LYS A 54 -5.06 -7.39 -9.40
N PRO A 55 -5.31 -7.91 -10.63
CA PRO A 55 -4.82 -7.26 -11.83
C PRO A 55 -5.39 -5.85 -11.92
N PHE A 56 -4.51 -4.86 -11.97
CA PHE A 56 -4.89 -3.47 -12.18
C PHE A 56 -4.93 -3.19 -13.68
N THR A 57 -6.11 -3.32 -14.28
CA THR A 57 -6.40 -2.86 -15.65
C THR A 57 -6.87 -1.41 -15.59
N GLY A 58 -5.96 -0.49 -15.27
CA GLY A 58 -6.31 0.93 -15.13
C GLY A 58 -6.87 1.50 -16.43
N GLY A 59 -8.19 1.71 -16.53
CA GLY A 59 -8.90 2.52 -17.53
C GLY A 59 -8.68 2.27 -19.03
N ARG A 60 -7.70 1.46 -19.44
CA ARG A 60 -7.31 1.17 -20.83
C ARG A 60 -7.28 -0.31 -21.17
N GLY A 61 -7.80 -1.18 -20.31
CA GLY A 61 -8.06 -2.58 -20.63
C GLY A 61 -6.83 -3.48 -20.84
N GLU A 62 -5.61 -2.95 -20.93
CA GLU A 62 -4.41 -3.78 -21.05
C GLU A 62 -3.79 -4.10 -19.68
N PRO A 63 -3.53 -5.39 -19.37
CA PRO A 63 -2.69 -5.79 -18.26
C PRO A 63 -1.25 -5.31 -18.50
N ARG A 64 -0.53 -5.01 -17.42
CA ARG A 64 0.89 -4.66 -17.45
C ARG A 64 1.76 -5.91 -17.63
#